data_AF-A0A8H5TIH3-F1
#
_entry.id   AF-A0A8H5TIH3-F1
#
_cell.length_a   1.000
_cell.length_b   1.000
_cell.length_c   1.000
_cell.angle_alpha   90.00
_cell.angle_beta   90.00
_cell.angle_gamma   90.00
#
_symmetry.space_group_name_H-M   'P 1'
#
loop_
_entity.id
_entity.type
_entity.pdbx_description
1 polymer ?
#
loop_
_entity_poly.entity_id
_entity_poly.type
_entity_poly.pdbx_seq_one_letter_code
_entity_poly.pdbx_strand_id
1 'polypeptide(L)'
;MASLLSAPLRSLELDHRAVPEFEGLIRAHTQEPYRNLEQLVLAAEVGDEALIAEFIHRHNRLQKLSVTQSYNDRGCSTHFDRILIPGLGKGRFNHLRSLFIQWGGRTKDEDRPHGLFDIPPESLSVIGELTTLEQLCLRCDEERAEFNFETMVRYDIHDPQAHSVWLIDHENLRAHLQNLKNLKLLAIRGDTYCDYTGVEGASLYYNTFTVSHDTLDVVRAHPELEPFVQGQREREWEIAHLSRMLDHAKEYVNVLPKLEWMLCGQRPMKFIRNAEGVIEFDILGFERDECKTYLARVFGLNSEVEEAHMTE
;
A
#
# COMPACT_ATOMS: atom_id res chain seq x y z
N MET A 1 -24.14 22.26 30.75
CA MET A 1 -23.95 21.31 29.64
C MET A 1 -22.52 21.44 29.08
N ALA A 2 -21.51 21.08 29.87
CA ALA A 2 -20.10 21.34 29.52
C ALA A 2 -19.19 20.15 29.88
N SER A 3 -19.60 18.94 29.51
CA SER A 3 -18.85 17.71 29.84
C SER A 3 -18.59 16.81 28.61
N LEU A 4 -19.37 16.91 27.53
CA LEU A 4 -19.13 16.14 26.31
C LEU A 4 -17.90 16.60 25.51
N LEU A 5 -17.46 17.86 25.65
CA LEU A 5 -16.26 18.40 24.98
C LEU A 5 -14.97 18.28 25.83
N SER A 6 -15.04 17.61 26.99
CA SER A 6 -13.87 17.39 27.85
C SER A 6 -13.05 16.15 27.48
N ALA A 7 -13.59 15.30 26.60
CA ALA A 7 -12.87 14.14 26.12
C ALA A 7 -11.75 14.59 25.17
N PRO A 8 -10.49 14.25 25.46
CA PRO A 8 -9.40 14.61 24.57
C PRO A 8 -9.57 13.91 23.22
N LEU A 9 -9.47 14.67 22.12
CA LEU A 9 -9.53 14.12 20.77
C LEU A 9 -8.39 13.11 20.56
N ARG A 10 -8.74 11.86 20.24
CA ARG A 10 -7.80 10.74 20.04
C ARG A 10 -7.68 10.30 18.59
N SER A 11 -8.72 10.52 17.78
CA SER A 11 -8.77 10.07 16.39
C SER A 11 -9.27 11.21 15.52
N LEU A 12 -8.63 11.43 14.39
CA LEU A 12 -8.96 12.51 13.45
C LEU A 12 -8.82 12.01 12.02
N GLU A 13 -9.88 12.17 11.23
CA GLU A 13 -9.88 11.91 9.80
C GLU A 13 -10.18 13.22 9.08
N LEU A 14 -9.32 13.59 8.14
CA LEU A 14 -9.51 14.77 7.31
C LEU A 14 -9.33 14.39 5.85
N ASP A 15 -10.38 14.64 5.07
CA ASP A 15 -10.34 14.60 3.62
C ASP A 15 -10.38 16.04 3.11
N HIS A 16 -9.33 16.44 2.38
CA HIS A 16 -9.23 17.79 1.80
C HIS A 16 -10.46 18.13 0.93
N ARG A 17 -11.04 17.16 0.22
CA ARG A 17 -12.24 17.39 -0.62
C ARG A 17 -13.50 17.63 0.21
N ALA A 18 -13.56 17.07 1.41
CA ALA A 18 -14.74 17.08 2.26
C ALA A 18 -14.74 18.19 3.32
N VAL A 19 -13.57 18.77 3.63
CA VAL A 19 -13.40 19.76 4.71
C VAL A 19 -13.28 21.17 4.13
N PRO A 20 -14.29 22.05 4.33
CA PRO A 20 -14.14 23.48 4.07
C PRO A 20 -13.02 24.07 4.92
N GLU A 21 -12.22 24.98 4.34
CA GLU A 21 -11.11 25.65 5.03
C GLU A 21 -10.04 24.68 5.60
N PHE A 22 -9.81 23.55 4.92
CA PHE A 22 -8.81 22.53 5.29
C PHE A 22 -7.46 23.15 5.73
N GLU A 23 -6.89 24.03 4.92
CA GLU A 23 -5.65 24.73 5.26
C GLU A 23 -5.71 25.49 6.59
N GLY A 24 -6.82 26.21 6.84
CA GLY A 24 -7.02 26.98 8.05
C GLY A 24 -7.08 26.08 9.28
N LEU A 25 -7.79 24.96 9.18
CA LEU A 25 -7.87 23.94 10.23
C LEU A 25 -6.49 23.35 10.54
N ILE A 26 -5.73 22.95 9.52
CA ILE A 26 -4.40 22.38 9.70
C ILE A 26 -3.45 23.40 10.31
N ARG A 27 -3.42 24.64 9.82
CA ARG A 27 -2.54 25.71 10.35
C ARG A 27 -2.81 26.01 11.82
N ALA A 28 -4.08 26.08 12.22
CA ALA A 28 -4.46 26.32 13.61
C ALA A 28 -3.90 25.22 14.55
N HIS A 29 -4.00 23.96 14.14
CA HIS A 29 -3.59 22.82 14.95
C HIS A 29 -2.10 22.48 14.81
N THR A 30 -1.40 23.07 13.86
CA THR A 30 0.07 23.10 13.85
C THR A 30 0.59 24.04 14.96
N GLN A 31 -0.12 25.15 15.25
CA GLN A 31 0.24 26.08 16.33
C GLN A 31 -0.19 25.55 17.71
N GLU A 32 -1.36 24.91 17.80
CA GLU A 32 -1.87 24.29 19.02
C GLU A 32 -2.18 22.79 18.79
N PRO A 33 -1.17 21.90 18.92
CA PRO A 33 -1.32 20.48 18.59
C PRO A 33 -2.29 19.73 19.50
N TYR A 34 -3.01 18.78 18.93
CA TYR A 34 -3.86 17.85 19.65
C TYR A 34 -3.00 16.89 20.50
N ARG A 35 -2.86 17.22 21.80
CA ARG A 35 -1.92 16.53 22.72
C ARG A 35 -2.16 15.03 22.89
N ASN A 36 -3.37 14.56 22.59
CA ASN A 36 -3.81 13.18 22.82
C ASN A 36 -4.18 12.47 21.53
N LEU A 37 -3.83 13.04 20.36
CA LEU A 37 -4.10 12.41 19.08
C LEU A 37 -3.25 11.14 18.94
N GLU A 38 -3.93 10.02 18.78
CA GLU A 38 -3.37 8.66 18.65
C GLU A 38 -3.58 8.11 17.24
N GLN A 39 -4.62 8.53 16.52
CA GLN A 39 -4.95 8.04 15.19
C GLN A 39 -5.21 9.19 14.23
N LEU A 40 -4.57 9.15 13.06
CA LEU A 40 -4.69 10.18 12.05
C LEU A 40 -4.86 9.54 10.67
N VAL A 41 -5.94 9.90 9.98
CA VAL A 41 -6.19 9.54 8.57
C VAL A 41 -6.30 10.84 7.77
N LEU A 42 -5.48 10.98 6.74
CA LEU A 42 -5.38 12.18 5.93
C LEU A 42 -5.40 11.84 4.45
N ALA A 43 -6.30 12.48 3.70
CA ALA A 43 -6.24 12.51 2.25
C ALA A 43 -5.72 13.88 1.80
N ALA A 44 -4.49 13.90 1.27
CA ALA A 44 -3.83 15.11 0.79
C ALA A 44 -4.16 15.38 -0.69
N GLU A 45 -4.54 16.61 -0.97
CA GLU A 45 -4.57 17.14 -2.34
C GLU A 45 -3.27 17.88 -2.67
N VAL A 46 -3.09 18.14 -3.97
CA VAL A 46 -1.89 18.82 -4.49
C VAL A 46 -1.77 20.22 -3.91
N GLY A 47 -0.58 20.55 -3.38
CA GLY A 47 -0.20 21.89 -2.92
C GLY A 47 -0.11 22.09 -1.41
N ASP A 48 -0.65 21.15 -0.61
CA ASP A 48 -0.68 21.22 0.86
C ASP A 48 0.31 20.27 1.55
N GLU A 49 1.19 19.60 0.80
CA GLU A 49 1.97 18.48 1.30
C GLU A 49 2.96 18.90 2.39
N ALA A 50 3.55 20.10 2.27
CA ALA A 50 4.43 20.66 3.30
C ALA A 50 3.67 20.98 4.60
N LEU A 51 2.45 21.53 4.48
CA LEU A 51 1.60 21.86 5.61
C LEU A 51 1.14 20.59 6.34
N ILE A 52 0.76 19.56 5.58
CA ILE A 52 0.39 18.24 6.08
C ILE A 52 1.57 17.56 6.77
N ALA A 53 2.77 17.61 6.18
CA ALA A 53 3.96 17.05 6.80
C ALA A 53 4.28 17.75 8.13
N GLU A 54 4.23 19.09 8.18
CA GLU A 54 4.43 19.83 9.43
C GLU A 54 3.40 19.41 10.49
N PHE A 55 2.13 19.35 10.11
CA PHE A 55 1.05 18.91 10.98
C PHE A 55 1.30 17.51 11.54
N ILE A 56 1.65 16.54 10.71
CA ILE A 56 1.97 15.17 11.16
C ILE A 56 3.17 15.18 12.11
N HIS A 57 4.24 15.91 11.81
CA HIS A 57 5.45 15.97 12.64
C HIS A 57 5.22 16.61 14.02
N ARG A 58 4.17 17.41 14.19
CA ARG A 58 3.73 17.94 15.50
C ARG A 58 3.03 16.88 16.36
N HIS A 59 2.53 15.81 15.76
CA HIS A 59 1.77 14.75 16.42
C HIS A 59 2.60 13.45 16.53
N ASN A 60 3.72 13.49 17.24
CA ASN A 60 4.66 12.36 17.33
C ASN A 60 4.21 11.20 18.25
N ARG A 61 3.04 11.30 18.87
CA ARG A 61 2.43 10.25 19.72
C ARG A 61 1.45 9.34 18.97
N LEU A 62 1.33 9.53 17.66
CA LEU A 62 0.46 8.70 16.82
C LEU A 62 0.81 7.21 16.95
N GLN A 63 -0.22 6.40 17.09
CA GLN A 63 -0.22 4.95 17.02
C GLN A 63 -0.66 4.46 15.63
N LYS A 64 -1.53 5.22 14.95
CA LYS A 64 -1.96 4.97 13.58
C LYS A 64 -1.81 6.22 12.73
N LEU A 65 -1.17 6.06 11.57
CA LEU A 65 -1.09 7.08 10.53
C LEU A 65 -1.50 6.46 9.19
N SER A 66 -2.52 7.03 8.57
CA SER A 66 -2.85 6.78 7.17
C SER A 66 -2.78 8.09 6.42
N VAL A 67 -2.01 8.11 5.34
CA VAL A 67 -1.81 9.31 4.55
C VAL A 67 -1.82 8.95 3.07
N THR A 68 -2.62 9.67 2.30
CA THR A 68 -2.70 9.51 0.84
C THR A 68 -2.32 10.80 0.16
N GLN A 69 -1.66 10.68 -0.98
CA GLN A 69 -1.36 11.80 -1.87
C GLN A 69 -2.13 11.61 -3.18
N SER A 70 -2.72 12.71 -3.65
CA SER A 70 -3.47 12.80 -4.91
C SER A 70 -2.61 12.49 -6.14
N TYR A 71 -3.19 11.78 -7.13
CA TYR A 71 -2.55 11.42 -8.40
C TYR A 71 -2.18 12.62 -9.29
N ASN A 72 -2.76 13.79 -9.02
CA ASN A 72 -2.56 14.99 -9.83
C ASN A 72 -1.19 15.66 -9.61
N ASP A 73 -0.38 15.18 -8.66
CA ASP A 73 0.96 15.71 -8.42
C ASP A 73 1.91 15.29 -9.56
N ARG A 74 1.88 16.06 -10.66
CA ARG A 74 2.74 15.88 -11.82
C ARG A 74 4.14 16.44 -11.52
N GLY A 75 4.93 15.77 -10.68
CA GLY A 75 6.22 16.33 -10.22
C GLY A 75 7.31 15.29 -9.90
N CYS A 76 8.56 15.61 -10.24
CA CYS A 76 9.73 14.81 -9.87
C CYS A 76 9.85 14.71 -8.34
N SER A 77 9.87 13.46 -7.83
CA SER A 77 9.87 13.00 -6.44
C SER A 77 8.70 13.52 -5.60
N THR A 78 7.97 12.59 -5.00
CA THR A 78 6.81 12.94 -4.20
C THR A 78 7.22 13.80 -2.99
N HIS A 79 6.37 14.76 -2.62
CA HIS A 79 6.57 15.53 -1.39
C HIS A 79 6.66 14.63 -0.16
N PHE A 80 6.07 13.43 -0.22
CA PHE A 80 6.20 12.44 0.84
C PHE A 80 7.65 11.99 1.02
N ASP A 81 8.36 11.68 -0.07
CA ASP A 81 9.76 11.27 -0.01
C ASP A 81 10.68 12.41 0.45
N ARG A 82 10.35 13.66 0.10
CA ARG A 82 11.18 14.83 0.45
C ARG A 82 10.97 15.35 1.87
N ILE A 83 9.73 15.37 2.35
CA ILE A 83 9.36 16.12 3.56
C ILE A 83 8.73 15.21 4.60
N LEU A 84 7.68 14.46 4.24
CA LEU A 84 6.92 13.68 5.21
C LEU A 84 7.76 12.53 5.79
N ILE A 85 8.20 11.62 4.93
CA ILE A 85 8.87 10.37 5.31
C ILE A 85 10.15 10.65 6.09
N PRO A 86 11.08 11.53 5.64
CA PRO A 86 12.30 11.83 6.40
C PRO A 86 12.04 12.31 7.84
N GLY A 87 10.90 12.96 8.10
CA GLY A 87 10.53 13.39 9.45
C GLY A 87 9.84 12.34 10.31
N LEU A 88 9.43 11.20 9.74
CA LEU A 88 8.92 10.05 10.50
C LEU A 88 10.04 9.31 11.24
N GLY A 89 11.26 9.32 10.70
CA GLY A 89 12.42 8.60 11.23
C GLY A 89 13.03 9.21 12.50
N LYS A 90 14.28 8.79 12.80
CA LYS A 90 15.10 9.32 13.91
C LYS A 90 14.46 9.17 15.29
N GLY A 91 13.67 8.12 15.48
CA GLY A 91 13.03 7.80 16.76
C GLY A 91 11.98 8.81 17.23
N ARG A 92 11.37 9.61 16.33
CA ARG A 92 10.30 10.54 16.70
C ARG A 92 8.96 9.83 16.90
N PHE A 93 8.65 8.84 16.07
CA PHE A 93 7.36 8.15 16.03
C PHE A 93 7.39 6.76 16.67
N ASN A 94 7.99 6.62 17.87
CA ASN A 94 8.17 5.33 18.56
C ASN A 94 6.85 4.69 19.08
N HIS A 95 5.73 5.40 18.95
CA HIS A 95 4.41 4.87 19.29
C HIS A 95 3.67 4.33 18.06
N LEU A 96 4.17 4.58 16.85
CA LEU A 96 3.50 4.21 15.62
C LEU A 96 3.50 2.69 15.46
N ARG A 97 2.29 2.11 15.38
CA ARG A 97 2.03 0.67 15.21
C ARG A 97 1.44 0.37 13.84
N SER A 98 0.71 1.31 13.26
CA SER A 98 0.05 1.15 11.96
C SER A 98 0.39 2.31 11.04
N LEU A 99 0.90 1.99 9.85
CA LEU A 99 1.26 2.95 8.82
C LEU A 99 0.67 2.55 7.46
N PHE A 100 -0.11 3.44 6.88
CA PHE A 100 -0.55 3.38 5.49
C PHE A 100 -0.01 4.60 4.75
N ILE A 101 0.72 4.37 3.66
CA ILE A 101 1.18 5.44 2.76
C ILE A 101 0.74 5.10 1.35
N GLN A 102 0.02 6.02 0.74
CA GLN A 102 -0.27 5.99 -0.70
C GLN A 102 0.43 7.17 -1.37
N TRP A 103 1.30 6.85 -2.32
CA TRP A 103 1.98 7.85 -3.15
C TRP A 103 1.06 8.30 -4.30
N GLY A 104 1.08 9.61 -4.56
CA GLY A 104 0.50 10.21 -5.77
C GLY A 104 1.49 10.01 -6.91
N GLY A 105 1.05 9.36 -7.99
CA GLY A 105 1.93 8.79 -9.00
C GLY A 105 2.91 9.74 -9.71
N ARG A 106 3.88 9.11 -10.38
CA ARG A 106 4.96 9.61 -11.27
C ARG A 106 6.21 10.17 -10.59
N THR A 107 7.23 9.32 -10.44
CA THR A 107 8.62 9.75 -10.53
C THR A 107 8.96 10.10 -11.99
N LYS A 108 8.97 11.38 -12.33
CA LYS A 108 9.65 11.86 -13.55
C LYS A 108 11.17 11.77 -13.30
N ASP A 109 11.73 10.59 -13.50
CA ASP A 109 13.17 10.43 -13.68
C ASP A 109 13.44 10.50 -15.19
N GLU A 110 14.26 11.45 -15.64
CA GLU A 110 14.55 11.66 -17.07
C GLU A 110 15.30 10.45 -17.67
N ASP A 111 15.97 9.67 -16.82
CA ASP A 111 16.78 8.51 -17.21
C ASP A 111 15.99 7.18 -17.15
N ARG A 112 14.74 7.19 -16.67
CA ARG A 112 13.90 5.98 -16.58
C ARG A 112 12.78 5.98 -17.62
N PRO A 113 12.38 4.80 -18.11
CA PRO A 113 11.19 4.66 -18.93
C PRO A 113 10.00 5.35 -18.26
N HIS A 114 9.35 6.27 -18.98
CA HIS A 114 8.20 7.01 -18.46
C HIS A 114 7.14 6.06 -17.90
N GLY A 115 6.65 6.34 -16.70
CA GLY A 115 5.55 5.60 -16.07
C GLY A 115 5.95 4.56 -15.03
N LEU A 116 7.24 4.24 -14.83
CA LEU A 116 7.65 3.39 -13.71
C LEU A 116 7.71 4.18 -12.40
N PHE A 117 7.11 3.62 -11.36
CA PHE A 117 7.20 4.12 -10.00
C PHE A 117 8.08 3.19 -9.17
N ASP A 118 8.93 3.79 -8.34
CA ASP A 118 9.66 3.13 -7.28
C ASP A 118 9.62 3.97 -6.01
N ILE A 119 9.66 3.31 -4.86
CA ILE A 119 9.87 3.99 -3.58
C ILE A 119 11.38 4.20 -3.42
N PRO A 120 11.86 5.44 -3.21
CA PRO A 120 13.27 5.71 -3.02
C PRO A 120 13.87 4.90 -1.84
N PRO A 121 15.09 4.35 -1.97
CA PRO A 121 15.75 3.64 -0.88
C PRO A 121 15.84 4.45 0.42
N GLU A 122 16.00 5.76 0.33
CA GLU A 122 16.02 6.67 1.48
C GLU A 122 14.68 6.65 2.23
N SER A 123 13.56 6.68 1.50
CA SER A 123 12.22 6.56 2.08
C SER A 123 12.03 5.20 2.76
N LEU A 124 12.47 4.12 2.11
CA LEU A 124 12.41 2.77 2.67
C LEU A 124 13.29 2.61 3.91
N SER A 125 14.49 3.20 3.92
CA SER A 125 15.38 3.20 5.08
C SER A 125 14.70 3.85 6.29
N VAL A 126 14.05 4.99 6.08
CA VAL A 126 13.32 5.68 7.16
C VAL A 126 12.13 4.85 7.65
N ILE A 127 11.37 4.23 6.74
CA ILE A 127 10.29 3.32 7.14
C ILE A 127 10.86 2.15 7.95
N GLY A 128 12.01 1.60 7.55
CA GLY A 128 12.72 0.53 8.25
C GLY A 128 13.21 0.89 9.65
N GLU A 129 13.36 2.17 9.99
CA GLU A 129 13.69 2.64 11.34
C GLU A 129 12.48 2.59 12.30
N LEU A 130 11.24 2.49 11.78
CA LEU A 130 10.01 2.48 12.57
C LEU A 130 9.77 1.10 13.20
N THR A 131 10.72 0.63 14.00
CA THR A 131 10.77 -0.73 14.57
C THR A 131 9.58 -1.13 15.45
N THR A 132 8.73 -0.16 15.81
CA THR A 132 7.49 -0.42 16.54
C THR A 132 6.30 -0.77 15.65
N LEU A 133 6.41 -0.66 14.33
CA LEU A 133 5.34 -1.02 13.41
C LEU A 133 4.93 -2.49 13.56
N GLU A 134 3.62 -2.69 13.62
CA GLU A 134 2.93 -3.99 13.57
C GLU A 134 2.16 -4.16 12.26
N GLN A 135 1.75 -3.05 11.63
CA GLN A 135 0.97 -3.03 10.39
C GLN A 135 1.57 -2.00 9.42
N LEU A 136 1.86 -2.43 8.19
CA LEU A 136 2.38 -1.59 7.13
C LEU A 136 1.61 -1.85 5.85
N CYS A 137 1.12 -0.79 5.21
CA CYS A 137 0.58 -0.84 3.86
C CYS A 137 1.25 0.20 2.98
N LEU A 138 1.84 -0.26 1.89
CA LEU A 138 2.46 0.56 0.86
C LEU A 138 1.58 0.48 -0.38
N ARG A 139 1.18 1.63 -0.91
CA ARG A 139 0.34 1.69 -2.10
C ARG A 139 0.90 2.66 -3.13
N CYS A 140 1.00 2.18 -4.37
CA CYS A 140 1.20 3.03 -5.52
C CYS A 140 0.09 2.75 -6.54
N ASP A 141 -1.02 3.47 -6.38
CA ASP A 141 -2.01 3.76 -7.41
C ASP A 141 -3.16 4.53 -6.76
N GLU A 142 -3.90 5.27 -7.58
CA GLU A 142 -5.30 5.53 -7.31
C GLU A 142 -6.04 4.94 -8.50
N GLU A 143 -6.64 3.77 -8.30
CA GLU A 143 -7.68 3.20 -9.16
C GLU A 143 -7.32 3.13 -10.65
N ARG A 144 -6.97 1.92 -11.09
CA ARG A 144 -7.61 1.41 -12.30
C ARG A 144 -9.13 1.52 -12.05
N ALA A 145 -9.75 2.60 -12.53
CA ALA A 145 -11.11 2.45 -13.02
C ALA A 145 -11.05 1.22 -13.92
N GLU A 146 -11.80 0.19 -13.54
CA GLU A 146 -11.92 -1.05 -14.29
C GLU A 146 -11.87 -0.68 -15.77
N PHE A 147 -10.85 -1.17 -16.48
CA PHE A 147 -10.61 -0.90 -17.89
C PHE A 147 -11.82 -1.39 -18.70
N ASN A 148 -12.91 -0.64 -18.69
CA ASN A 148 -14.05 -0.84 -19.55
C ASN A 148 -13.89 0.14 -20.71
N PHE A 149 -14.11 -0.34 -21.93
CA PHE A 149 -13.95 0.45 -23.15
C PHE A 149 -14.72 1.80 -23.10
N GLU A 150 -15.76 1.91 -22.27
CA GLU A 150 -16.53 3.14 -22.07
C GLU A 150 -15.79 4.23 -21.25
N THR A 151 -14.99 3.88 -20.24
CA THR A 151 -14.19 4.88 -19.49
C THR A 151 -13.03 5.44 -20.32
N MET A 152 -12.50 4.64 -21.25
CA MET A 152 -11.46 5.03 -22.20
C MET A 152 -11.91 6.11 -23.21
N VAL A 153 -13.22 6.26 -23.42
CA VAL A 153 -13.79 7.26 -24.35
C VAL A 153 -14.24 8.53 -23.62
N ARG A 154 -14.59 8.43 -22.32
CA ARG A 154 -15.08 9.58 -21.54
C ARG A 154 -13.97 10.48 -21.01
N TYR A 155 -12.86 9.88 -20.62
CA TYR A 155 -11.63 10.60 -20.34
C TYR A 155 -10.77 10.42 -21.58
N ASP A 156 -10.14 11.49 -22.07
CA ASP A 156 -9.24 11.47 -23.22
C ASP A 156 -7.94 10.71 -22.85
N ILE A 157 -8.05 9.43 -22.45
CA ILE A 157 -6.96 8.55 -22.00
C ILE A 157 -6.27 7.94 -23.22
N HIS A 158 -5.87 8.78 -24.17
CA HIS A 158 -5.02 8.36 -25.29
C HIS A 158 -3.53 8.25 -24.91
N ASP A 159 -3.18 8.51 -23.64
CA ASP A 159 -1.83 8.29 -23.12
C ASP A 159 -1.78 7.04 -22.23
N PRO A 160 -1.46 5.84 -22.77
CA PRO A 160 -1.15 4.65 -21.98
C PRO A 160 0.05 4.84 -21.02
N GLN A 161 0.74 5.98 -21.07
CA GLN A 161 1.79 6.39 -20.11
C GLN A 161 1.25 7.23 -18.94
N ALA A 162 -0.06 7.50 -18.87
CA ALA A 162 -0.66 8.38 -17.86
C ALA A 162 -0.69 7.77 -16.44
N HIS A 163 -0.62 6.45 -16.31
CA HIS A 163 -0.70 5.75 -15.02
C HIS A 163 0.69 5.31 -14.56
N SER A 164 0.94 5.45 -13.25
CA SER A 164 2.15 4.92 -12.65
C SER A 164 2.06 3.41 -12.50
N VAL A 165 3.11 2.73 -12.89
CA VAL A 165 3.26 1.28 -12.85
C VAL A 165 4.32 0.97 -11.82
N TRP A 166 3.93 0.35 -10.71
CA TRP A 166 4.88 -0.06 -9.68
C TRP A 166 5.41 -1.46 -9.98
N LEU A 167 6.47 -1.52 -10.79
CA LEU A 167 7.21 -2.77 -10.98
C LEU A 167 8.04 -3.03 -9.73
N ILE A 168 7.53 -3.89 -8.86
CA ILE A 168 8.04 -4.00 -7.51
C ILE A 168 9.41 -4.69 -7.44
N ASP A 169 10.36 -4.04 -6.78
CA ASP A 169 11.61 -4.67 -6.33
C ASP A 169 11.44 -5.22 -4.90
N HIS A 170 11.05 -6.50 -4.80
CA HIS A 170 10.88 -7.16 -3.51
C HIS A 170 12.19 -7.35 -2.76
N GLU A 171 13.33 -7.47 -3.44
CA GLU A 171 14.63 -7.63 -2.77
C GLU A 171 14.99 -6.35 -2.03
N ASN A 172 14.87 -5.21 -2.71
CA ASN A 172 15.11 -3.90 -2.13
C ASN A 172 14.16 -3.60 -0.97
N LEU A 173 12.85 -3.91 -1.12
CA LEU A 173 11.89 -3.76 -0.02
C LEU A 173 12.26 -4.63 1.18
N ARG A 174 12.56 -5.92 1.00
CA ARG A 174 12.97 -6.80 2.11
C ARG A 174 14.23 -6.29 2.81
N ALA A 175 15.23 -5.87 2.04
CA ALA A 175 16.50 -5.39 2.58
C ALA A 175 16.30 -4.20 3.53
N HIS A 176 15.34 -3.32 3.26
CA HIS A 176 15.04 -2.17 4.11
C HIS A 176 14.05 -2.50 5.24
N LEU A 177 13.03 -3.31 4.95
CA LEU A 177 11.96 -3.64 5.91
C LEU A 177 12.37 -4.70 6.93
N GLN A 178 13.48 -5.42 6.73
CA GLN A 178 13.92 -6.49 7.64
C GLN A 178 14.07 -6.05 9.11
N ASN A 179 14.26 -4.76 9.39
CA ASN A 179 14.38 -4.23 10.76
C ASN A 179 13.04 -4.14 11.50
N LEU A 180 11.91 -4.28 10.80
CA LEU A 180 10.56 -4.21 11.37
C LEU A 180 10.18 -5.53 12.05
N LYS A 181 10.91 -5.90 13.11
CA LYS A 181 10.77 -7.20 13.80
C LYS A 181 9.42 -7.40 14.49
N ASN A 182 8.62 -6.34 14.63
CA ASN A 182 7.27 -6.39 15.18
C ASN A 182 6.17 -6.47 14.12
N LEU A 183 6.51 -6.40 12.83
CA LEU A 183 5.55 -6.37 11.75
C LEU A 183 4.79 -7.70 11.65
N LYS A 184 3.47 -7.62 11.78
CA LYS A 184 2.51 -8.73 11.68
C LYS A 184 1.74 -8.72 10.38
N LEU A 185 1.49 -7.53 9.84
CA LEU A 185 0.71 -7.34 8.61
C LEU A 185 1.51 -6.48 7.64
N LEU A 186 1.75 -7.03 6.44
CA LEU A 186 2.36 -6.30 5.32
C LEU A 186 1.42 -6.32 4.11
N ALA A 187 0.94 -5.16 3.68
CA ALA A 187 0.18 -5.02 2.44
C ALA A 187 0.98 -4.23 1.41
N ILE A 188 1.06 -4.78 0.21
CA ILE A 188 1.65 -4.15 -0.96
C ILE A 188 0.52 -4.06 -1.99
N ARG A 189 0.15 -2.84 -2.38
CA ARG A 189 -0.96 -2.58 -3.31
C ARG A 189 -0.54 -1.74 -4.50
N GLY A 190 -1.13 -2.06 -5.65
CA GLY A 190 -0.77 -1.48 -6.94
C GLY A 190 0.54 -2.03 -7.50
N ASP A 191 1.06 -3.13 -6.93
CA ASP A 191 2.24 -3.82 -7.41
C ASP A 191 1.94 -4.59 -8.70
N THR A 192 2.89 -4.55 -9.62
CA THR A 192 2.86 -5.35 -10.83
C THR A 192 4.17 -6.10 -11.02
N TYR A 193 4.12 -7.07 -11.91
CA TYR A 193 5.22 -7.96 -12.25
C TYR A 193 5.38 -7.97 -13.76
N CYS A 194 6.53 -8.41 -14.24
CA CYS A 194 6.71 -8.59 -15.67
C CYS A 194 7.73 -9.68 -15.94
N ASP A 195 7.40 -10.55 -16.90
CA ASP A 195 8.31 -11.58 -17.39
C ASP A 195 9.17 -11.04 -18.55
N TYR A 196 8.90 -9.81 -19.01
CA TYR A 196 9.58 -9.11 -20.10
C TYR A 196 10.15 -7.78 -19.61
N THR A 197 11.16 -7.24 -20.29
CA THR A 197 11.71 -5.92 -19.95
C THR A 197 10.79 -4.80 -20.45
N GLY A 198 10.25 -3.97 -19.57
CA GLY A 198 9.66 -2.67 -19.92
C GLY A 198 8.30 -2.35 -19.29
N VAL A 199 7.91 -1.07 -19.36
CA VAL A 199 6.69 -0.50 -18.75
C VAL A 199 5.42 -1.06 -19.37
N GLU A 200 5.40 -1.27 -20.69
CA GLU A 200 4.23 -1.77 -21.41
C GLU A 200 3.85 -3.20 -21.00
N GLY A 201 4.84 -4.06 -20.76
CA GLY A 201 4.58 -5.41 -20.26
C GLY A 201 4.04 -5.38 -18.82
N ALA A 202 4.67 -4.57 -17.97
CA ALA A 202 4.28 -4.41 -16.57
C ALA A 202 2.89 -3.78 -16.40
N SER A 203 2.52 -2.81 -17.25
CA SER A 203 1.21 -2.15 -17.21
C SER A 203 0.05 -3.07 -17.64
N LEU A 204 0.37 -4.10 -18.43
CA LEU A 204 -0.59 -5.06 -18.98
C LEU A 204 -0.63 -6.39 -18.24
N TYR A 205 0.24 -6.61 -17.25
CA TYR A 205 0.44 -7.91 -16.59
C TYR A 205 -0.86 -8.60 -16.14
N TYR A 206 -1.74 -7.88 -15.42
CA TYR A 206 -3.03 -8.42 -14.96
C TYR A 206 -4.16 -8.41 -16.01
N ASN A 207 -3.87 -8.05 -17.27
CA ASN A 207 -4.87 -7.91 -18.34
C ASN A 207 -4.63 -8.87 -19.51
N THR A 208 -3.39 -9.25 -19.80
CA THR A 208 -3.04 -10.06 -20.98
C THR A 208 -2.83 -11.53 -20.66
N PHE A 209 -2.54 -11.88 -19.40
CA PHE A 209 -2.39 -13.25 -18.91
C PHE A 209 -1.46 -14.11 -19.78
N THR A 210 -0.37 -13.50 -20.25
CA THR A 210 0.57 -14.13 -21.19
C THR A 210 1.24 -15.35 -20.55
N VAL A 211 1.12 -16.52 -21.18
CA VAL A 211 1.75 -17.77 -20.74
C VAL A 211 2.99 -18.05 -21.60
N SER A 212 4.17 -18.03 -20.97
CA SER A 212 5.44 -18.39 -21.61
C SER A 212 5.76 -19.90 -21.46
N HIS A 213 6.83 -20.39 -22.10
CA HIS A 213 7.29 -21.77 -21.84
C HIS A 213 7.72 -21.95 -20.38
N ASP A 214 8.42 -20.98 -19.81
CA ASP A 214 8.84 -21.01 -18.40
C ASP A 214 7.63 -21.05 -17.46
N THR A 215 6.54 -20.37 -17.83
CA THR A 215 5.26 -20.43 -17.10
C THR A 215 4.75 -21.87 -17.03
N LEU A 216 4.79 -22.61 -18.14
CA LEU A 216 4.32 -24.00 -18.19
C LEU A 216 5.19 -24.93 -17.35
N ASP A 217 6.51 -24.69 -17.27
CA ASP A 217 7.39 -25.49 -16.43
C ASP A 217 7.12 -25.25 -14.94
N VAL A 218 6.85 -24.00 -14.53
CA VAL A 218 6.38 -23.68 -13.17
C VAL A 218 5.06 -24.38 -12.87
N VAL A 219 4.09 -24.33 -13.77
CA VAL A 219 2.78 -25.00 -13.60
C VAL A 219 2.95 -26.50 -13.39
N ARG A 220 3.83 -27.15 -14.17
CA ARG A 220 4.12 -28.58 -14.01
C ARG A 220 4.81 -28.92 -12.69
N ALA A 221 5.61 -27.99 -12.16
CA ALA A 221 6.31 -28.17 -10.89
C ALA A 221 5.40 -27.97 -9.67
N HIS A 222 4.26 -27.28 -9.83
CA HIS A 222 3.38 -26.87 -8.73
C HIS A 222 1.91 -27.35 -8.87
N PRO A 223 1.65 -28.66 -9.05
CA PRO A 223 0.28 -29.18 -9.13
C PRO A 223 -0.53 -28.97 -7.85
N GLU A 224 0.11 -28.77 -6.70
CA GLU A 224 -0.53 -28.49 -5.42
C GLU A 224 -1.24 -27.13 -5.37
N LEU A 225 -0.93 -26.21 -6.29
CA LEU A 225 -1.54 -24.87 -6.34
C LEU A 225 -2.87 -24.85 -7.11
N GLU A 226 -3.16 -25.90 -7.88
CA GLU A 226 -4.38 -25.99 -8.70
C GLU A 226 -5.69 -25.76 -7.90
N PRO A 227 -5.86 -26.24 -6.65
CA PRO A 227 -7.07 -26.01 -5.88
C PRO A 227 -7.29 -24.55 -5.46
N PHE A 228 -6.26 -23.70 -5.52
CA PHE A 228 -6.31 -22.30 -5.08
C PHE A 228 -6.54 -21.30 -6.23
N VAL A 229 -6.79 -21.82 -7.43
CA VAL A 229 -7.02 -21.03 -8.64
C VAL A 229 -8.41 -21.33 -9.18
N GLN A 230 -9.21 -20.29 -9.37
CA GLN A 230 -10.53 -20.38 -9.98
C GLN A 230 -10.51 -19.96 -11.45
N GLY A 231 -11.29 -20.66 -12.28
CA GLY A 231 -11.42 -20.38 -13.71
C GLY A 231 -10.53 -21.26 -14.61
N GLN A 232 -11.05 -21.62 -15.78
CA GLN A 232 -10.29 -22.38 -16.80
C GLN A 232 -9.49 -21.48 -17.73
N ARG A 233 -10.01 -20.26 -17.99
CA ARG A 233 -9.27 -19.26 -18.75
C ARG A 233 -8.23 -18.67 -17.81
N GLU A 234 -6.98 -18.61 -18.26
CA GLU A 234 -5.86 -18.00 -17.52
C GLU A 234 -5.31 -18.84 -16.36
N ARG A 235 -5.74 -20.11 -16.25
CA ARG A 235 -5.34 -21.05 -15.18
C ARG A 235 -3.83 -21.19 -15.06
N GLU A 236 -3.13 -21.42 -16.18
CA GLU A 236 -1.68 -21.59 -16.16
C GLU A 236 -0.96 -20.34 -15.65
N TRP A 237 -1.43 -19.16 -16.08
CA TRP A 237 -0.89 -17.88 -15.63
C TRP A 237 -1.13 -17.68 -14.12
N GLU A 238 -2.33 -17.98 -13.64
CA GLU A 238 -2.69 -17.82 -12.22
C GLU A 238 -1.87 -18.73 -11.30
N ILE A 239 -1.62 -19.98 -11.72
CA ILE A 239 -0.75 -20.90 -10.96
C ILE A 239 0.68 -20.34 -10.89
N ALA A 240 1.23 -19.88 -12.02
CA ALA A 240 2.58 -19.31 -12.05
C ALA A 240 2.68 -18.00 -11.25
N HIS A 241 1.67 -17.14 -11.35
CA HIS A 241 1.55 -15.91 -10.57
C HIS A 241 1.51 -16.21 -9.08
N LEU A 242 0.64 -17.12 -8.65
CA LEU A 242 0.52 -17.54 -7.25
C LEU A 242 1.81 -18.18 -6.72
N SER A 243 2.47 -19.02 -7.52
CA SER A 243 3.79 -19.59 -7.20
C SER A 243 4.81 -18.48 -6.90
N ARG A 244 4.87 -17.45 -7.74
CA ARG A 244 5.74 -16.29 -7.55
C ARG A 244 5.41 -15.52 -6.27
N MET A 245 4.14 -15.31 -5.96
CA MET A 245 3.72 -14.63 -4.74
C MET A 245 4.11 -15.42 -3.50
N LEU A 246 3.97 -16.74 -3.54
CA LEU A 246 4.40 -17.63 -2.46
C LEU A 246 5.91 -17.58 -2.25
N ASP A 247 6.70 -17.54 -3.32
CA ASP A 247 8.16 -17.45 -3.20
C ASP A 247 8.59 -16.12 -2.57
N HIS A 248 7.99 -15.00 -2.99
CA HIS A 248 8.23 -13.72 -2.31
C HIS A 248 7.79 -13.76 -0.85
N ALA A 249 6.58 -14.28 -0.55
CA ALA A 249 6.08 -14.37 0.81
C ALA A 249 7.00 -15.18 1.73
N LYS A 250 7.54 -16.33 1.26
CA LYS A 250 8.53 -17.12 2.00
C LYS A 250 9.76 -16.29 2.36
N GLU A 251 10.28 -15.51 1.42
CA GLU A 251 11.43 -14.64 1.65
C GLU A 251 11.13 -13.53 2.67
N TYR A 252 9.93 -12.95 2.67
CA TYR A 252 9.51 -11.97 3.68
C TYR A 252 9.41 -12.59 5.07
N VAL A 253 8.79 -13.76 5.22
CA VAL A 253 8.64 -14.43 6.53
C VAL A 253 10.01 -14.81 7.12
N ASN A 254 11.01 -15.08 6.28
CA ASN A 254 12.38 -15.34 6.74
C ASN A 254 13.04 -14.14 7.41
N VAL A 255 12.74 -12.91 6.96
CA VAL A 255 13.35 -11.68 7.50
C VAL A 255 12.46 -10.94 8.51
N LEU A 256 11.15 -11.20 8.48
CA LEU A 256 10.13 -10.63 9.38
C LEU A 256 9.57 -11.72 10.32
N PRO A 257 10.12 -11.87 11.54
CA PRO A 257 9.83 -13.03 12.39
C PRO A 257 8.38 -13.10 12.90
N LYS A 258 7.70 -11.96 13.01
CA LYS A 258 6.31 -11.88 13.50
C LYS A 258 5.27 -11.73 12.40
N LEU A 259 5.66 -11.85 11.13
CA LEU A 259 4.72 -11.70 10.02
C LEU A 259 3.67 -12.82 10.07
N GLU A 260 2.40 -12.41 10.15
CA GLU A 260 1.22 -13.29 10.28
C GLU A 260 0.33 -13.22 9.04
N TRP A 261 0.37 -12.09 8.31
CA TRP A 261 -0.43 -11.86 7.12
C TRP A 261 0.31 -10.99 6.11
N MET A 262 0.16 -11.30 4.82
CA MET A 262 0.69 -10.49 3.74
C MET A 262 -0.27 -10.42 2.55
N LEU A 263 -0.30 -9.28 1.88
CA LEU A 263 -0.89 -9.11 0.55
C LEU A 263 0.19 -8.63 -0.41
N CYS A 264 0.41 -9.39 -1.47
CA CYS A 264 1.17 -9.00 -2.66
C CYS A 264 0.56 -9.67 -3.89
N GLY A 265 0.61 -9.00 -5.03
CA GLY A 265 0.07 -9.49 -6.30
C GLY A 265 -1.42 -9.77 -6.26
N GLN A 266 -2.20 -9.02 -5.48
CA GLN A 266 -3.62 -9.31 -5.25
C GLN A 266 -3.86 -10.71 -4.66
N ARG A 267 -2.88 -11.31 -3.97
CA ARG A 267 -3.01 -12.61 -3.29
C ARG A 267 -2.83 -12.44 -1.78
N PRO A 268 -3.91 -12.44 -0.99
CA PRO A 268 -3.82 -12.43 0.46
C PRO A 268 -3.37 -13.79 0.99
N MET A 269 -2.41 -13.78 1.91
CA MET A 269 -1.80 -14.97 2.48
C MET A 269 -1.69 -14.83 4.00
N LYS A 270 -1.93 -15.92 4.71
CA LYS A 270 -1.72 -16.03 6.15
C LYS A 270 -0.61 -17.00 6.46
N PHE A 271 0.16 -16.68 7.50
CA PHE A 271 1.27 -17.49 7.97
C PHE A 271 0.99 -17.98 9.38
N ILE A 272 1.11 -19.29 9.60
CA ILE A 272 0.94 -19.89 10.92
C ILE A 272 2.26 -20.56 11.28
N ARG A 273 2.90 -20.09 12.34
CA ARG A 273 4.05 -20.77 12.92
C ARG A 273 3.55 -21.85 13.87
N ASN A 274 3.88 -23.11 13.58
CA ASN A 274 3.62 -24.19 14.51
C ASN A 274 4.62 -24.18 15.69
N ALA A 275 4.45 -25.09 16.65
CA ALA A 275 5.26 -25.16 17.87
C ALA A 275 6.76 -25.42 17.57
N GLU A 276 7.06 -26.06 16.44
CA GLU A 276 8.39 -26.39 15.94
C GLU A 276 9.01 -25.22 15.14
N GLY A 277 8.28 -24.12 14.94
CA GLY A 277 8.71 -22.95 14.19
C GLY A 277 8.60 -23.08 12.67
N VAL A 278 8.00 -24.16 12.17
CA VAL A 278 7.67 -24.33 10.75
C VAL A 278 6.52 -23.38 10.40
N ILE A 279 6.65 -22.73 9.25
CA ILE A 279 5.64 -21.81 8.74
C ILE A 279 4.75 -22.56 7.76
N GLU A 280 3.48 -22.66 8.10
CA GLU A 280 2.42 -23.06 7.18
C GLU A 280 1.91 -21.83 6.42
N PHE A 281 1.74 -21.98 5.11
CA PHE A 281 1.24 -20.95 4.21
C PHE A 281 -0.21 -21.28 3.88
N ASP A 282 -1.11 -20.35 4.21
CA ASP A 282 -2.53 -20.45 3.93
C ASP A 282 -2.92 -19.37 2.92
N ILE A 283 -3.27 -19.81 1.71
CA ILE A 283 -3.71 -18.93 0.61
C ILE A 283 -5.17 -18.60 0.85
N LEU A 284 -5.49 -17.32 0.98
CA LEU A 284 -6.83 -16.88 1.36
C LEU A 284 -7.67 -16.67 0.10
N GLY A 285 -8.61 -17.58 -0.14
CA GLY A 285 -9.52 -17.54 -1.28
C GLY A 285 -8.96 -18.16 -2.56
N PHE A 286 -9.80 -18.21 -3.58
CA PHE A 286 -9.49 -18.85 -4.88
C PHE A 286 -9.20 -17.83 -5.99
N GLU A 287 -9.58 -16.57 -5.76
CA GLU A 287 -9.47 -15.47 -6.71
C GLU A 287 -8.51 -14.41 -6.19
N ARG A 288 -8.05 -13.54 -7.10
CA ARG A 288 -7.27 -12.36 -6.73
C ARG A 288 -8.18 -11.38 -5.98
N ASP A 289 -7.69 -10.82 -4.88
CA ASP A 289 -8.38 -9.80 -4.08
C ASP A 289 -7.39 -8.74 -3.61
N GLU A 290 -7.74 -7.47 -3.82
CA GLU A 290 -6.97 -6.33 -3.30
C GLU A 290 -7.26 -6.04 -1.83
N CYS A 291 -8.21 -6.76 -1.23
CA CYS A 291 -8.63 -6.67 0.16
C CYS A 291 -9.03 -5.25 0.57
N LYS A 292 -9.63 -4.47 -0.35
CA LYS A 292 -9.96 -3.04 -0.16
C LYS A 292 -10.71 -2.81 1.16
N THR A 293 -11.79 -3.57 1.38
CA THR A 293 -12.63 -3.45 2.59
C THR A 293 -11.89 -3.82 3.87
N TYR A 294 -11.08 -4.88 3.84
CA TYR A 294 -10.29 -5.29 5.00
C TYR A 294 -9.25 -4.24 5.36
N LEU A 295 -8.49 -3.74 4.37
CA LEU A 295 -7.45 -2.74 4.60
C LEU A 295 -8.02 -1.39 5.01
N ALA A 296 -9.19 -0.99 4.49
CA ALA A 296 -9.90 0.20 4.97
C ALA A 296 -10.25 0.11 6.46
N ARG A 297 -10.64 -1.09 6.95
CA ARG A 297 -10.89 -1.31 8.39
C ARG A 297 -9.61 -1.28 9.22
N VAL A 298 -8.52 -1.84 8.70
CA VAL A 298 -7.22 -1.86 9.40
C VAL A 298 -6.62 -0.46 9.50
N PHE A 299 -6.57 0.27 8.38
CA PHE A 299 -5.81 1.52 8.25
C PHE A 299 -6.66 2.80 8.32
N GLY A 300 -7.98 2.72 8.09
CA GLY A 300 -8.92 3.83 8.29
C GLY A 300 -9.31 4.04 9.76
N LEU A 301 -10.28 4.93 9.99
CA LEU A 301 -10.85 5.19 11.32
C LEU A 301 -12.14 4.43 11.63
N ASN A 302 -12.62 3.55 10.74
CA ASN A 302 -13.96 2.96 10.82
C ASN A 302 -14.39 2.59 12.25
N SER A 303 -15.35 3.38 12.76
CA SER A 303 -16.38 2.89 13.65
C SER A 303 -17.15 1.77 12.95
N GLU A 304 -17.58 0.77 13.70
CA GLU A 304 -18.38 -0.39 13.28
C GLU A 304 -19.76 -0.03 12.69
N VAL A 305 -19.82 0.79 11.64
CA VAL A 305 -21.06 1.03 10.90
C VAL A 305 -20.94 0.26 9.59
N GLU A 306 -21.53 -0.93 9.61
CA GLU A 306 -21.83 -1.74 8.44
C GLU A 306 -22.69 -0.92 7.47
N GLU A 307 -22.11 -0.44 6.37
CA GLU A 307 -22.91 -0.25 5.16
C GLU A 307 -23.04 -1.62 4.49
N ALA A 308 -24.02 -2.37 4.97
CA ALA A 308 -24.66 -3.40 4.18
C ALA A 308 -25.33 -2.74 2.98
N HIS A 309 -24.62 -2.58 1.87
CA HIS A 309 -25.26 -2.50 0.57
C HIS A 309 -25.15 -3.85 -0.11
N MET A 310 -26.22 -4.60 0.09
CA MET A 310 -26.58 -5.78 -0.66
C MET A 310 -26.62 -5.44 -2.15
N THR A 311 -25.96 -6.31 -2.91
CA THR A 311 -26.42 -6.88 -4.17
C THR A 311 -27.84 -6.47 -4.59
N GLU A 312 -27.94 -5.82 -5.75
CA GLU A 312 -28.98 -6.09 -6.75
C GLU A 312 -28.30 -6.30 -8.11
#